data_AF-A0A7Y5BVU9-F1
#
_entry.id   AF-A0A7Y5BVU9-F1
#
_cell.length_a   1.000
_cell.length_b   1.000
_cell.length_c   1.000
_cell.angle_alpha   90.00
_cell.angle_beta   90.00
_cell.angle_gamma   90.00
#
_symmetry.space_group_name_H-M   'P 1'
#
loop_
_entity.id
_entity.type
_entity.pdbx_description
1 polymer ?
#
loop_
_entity_poly.entity_id
_entity_poly.type
_entity_poly.pdbx_seq_one_letter_code
_entity_poly.pdbx_strand_id
1 'polypeptide(L)'
;PMWMEVEGGLVPRQYFLTIGGQRQPFAPDEIVHCRAYNPENPIYGLAHFETLRRVLAEEDEAGAYREGFWQNAARMTGIIERPETAPAWSPTARERFLADFAQMYSGQDNSGVTAVLEEGMKWKEMSFNAQESEYLGSRKLAREESARSLHIPLPMVGILDHATFSNIREQHKHLYQDALGPDLVMIEQDIDLQLLPDFPDSEDVYVEFNIMDKLSGDFEEQTKSFQSAVGRPFMTPNEARARLNMPRLEGDADALGTPLNVLVGGQASPRDSAPKSTSPPTPLPKRRGGGRKGMSGYSAELRDNHQEQWVRVLARHYRRQEAALLSNVKTLAAIAANGHTQKGDIGQGIWWDEARWNEELGLDLLRLNVLTAREFGERMIRMARTELEDFDWEAFEARMMPYLDEHARIQAENINAYTQAQLQEALLEADPKQAVKDLFISAVTVWVLRQATSGVTSALNFGLHEGATASGLKSKTWRVHSGNPRDAHAAMNGQTVGIRENFSNGMRWPGDPAGGAEENANCMCSVEFA
;
A
#
# COMPACT_ATOMS: atom_id res chain seq x y z
N PRO A 1 37.21 13.95 14.28
CA PRO A 1 35.80 14.39 14.19
C PRO A 1 35.74 15.88 13.88
N MET A 2 34.87 16.28 12.95
CA MET A 2 34.62 17.69 12.65
C MET A 2 33.74 18.25 13.78
N TRP A 3 34.19 19.32 14.43
CA TRP A 3 33.43 19.99 15.49
C TRP A 3 33.29 21.47 15.12
N MET A 4 32.06 21.98 15.23
CA MET A 4 31.75 23.40 15.05
C MET A 4 31.54 24.03 16.43
N GLU A 5 32.25 25.13 16.69
CA GLU A 5 31.97 26.01 17.83
C GLU A 5 31.41 27.33 17.30
N VAL A 6 30.38 27.85 17.98
CA VAL A 6 29.75 29.12 17.65
C VAL A 6 29.95 30.08 18.80
N GLU A 7 30.53 31.23 18.51
CA GLU A 7 30.70 32.33 19.47
C GLU A 7 29.61 33.39 19.24
N GLY A 8 28.88 33.75 20.28
CA GLY A 8 27.78 34.72 20.18
C GLY A 8 26.65 34.45 21.17
N GLY A 9 25.47 34.98 20.85
CA GLY A 9 24.23 34.76 21.60
C GLY A 9 23.14 34.28 20.66
N LEU A 10 22.02 34.99 20.59
CA LEU A 10 20.94 34.69 19.65
C LEU A 10 21.38 34.83 18.17
N VAL A 11 22.36 35.70 17.91
CA VAL A 11 23.00 35.87 16.61
C VAL A 11 24.48 35.46 16.72
N PRO A 12 24.97 34.57 15.85
CA PRO A 12 26.38 34.19 15.76
C PRO A 12 27.28 35.38 15.39
N ARG A 13 28.43 35.50 16.06
CA ARG A 13 29.46 36.51 15.75
C ARG A 13 30.67 35.92 15.05
N GLN A 14 30.96 34.65 15.33
CA GLN A 14 32.08 33.93 14.73
C GLN A 14 31.83 32.42 14.83
N TYR A 15 32.30 31.69 13.82
CA TYR A 15 32.29 30.23 13.80
C TYR A 15 33.72 29.71 13.86
N PHE A 16 33.91 28.54 14.46
CA PHE A 16 35.18 27.83 14.43
C PHE A 16 34.97 26.38 14.03
N LEU A 17 35.57 25.98 12.91
CA LEU A 17 35.55 24.59 12.45
C LEU A 17 36.89 23.91 12.79
N THR A 18 36.83 22.78 13.47
CA THR A 18 38.01 21.96 13.75
C THR A 18 38.14 20.85 12.72
N ILE A 19 39.05 21.01 11.76
CA ILE A 19 39.33 20.05 10.69
C ILE A 19 40.76 19.54 10.87
N GLY A 20 40.95 18.22 11.02
CA GLY A 20 42.28 17.64 11.22
C GLY A 20 43.00 18.10 12.50
N GLY A 21 42.25 18.57 13.52
CA GLY A 21 42.80 19.11 14.76
C GLY A 21 43.23 20.58 14.68
N GLN A 22 43.08 21.23 13.53
CA GLN A 22 43.29 22.67 13.38
C GLN A 22 41.95 23.40 13.47
N ARG A 23 41.89 24.40 14.36
CA ARG A 23 40.74 25.26 14.57
C ARG A 23 40.82 26.46 13.62
N GLN A 24 39.89 26.56 12.67
CA GLN A 24 39.84 27.63 11.68
C GLN A 24 38.65 28.55 11.95
N PRO A 25 38.85 29.87 12.02
CA PRO A 25 37.76 30.83 12.18
C PRO A 25 37.03 31.09 10.86
N PHE A 26 35.72 31.31 10.94
CA PHE A 26 34.86 31.74 9.84
C PHE A 26 33.97 32.89 10.33
N ALA A 27 33.77 33.89 9.48
CA ALA A 27 32.84 34.99 9.71
C ALA A 27 31.39 34.52 9.50
N PRO A 28 30.39 35.21 10.08
CA PRO A 28 28.99 34.76 10.00
C PRO A 28 28.41 34.68 8.59
N ASP A 29 28.90 35.51 7.68
CA ASP A 29 28.55 35.52 6.25
C ASP A 29 29.19 34.38 5.46
N GLU A 30 30.13 33.62 6.05
CA GLU A 30 30.77 32.47 5.40
C GLU A 30 30.08 31.13 5.69
N ILE A 31 29.07 31.11 6.58
CA ILE A 31 28.42 29.89 7.07
C ILE A 31 26.90 30.06 7.10
N VAL A 32 26.18 29.18 6.40
CA VAL A 32 24.74 28.99 6.61
C VAL A 32 24.54 28.06 7.79
N HIS A 33 23.91 28.56 8.85
CA HIS A 33 23.70 27.83 10.10
C HIS A 33 22.22 27.48 10.28
N CYS A 34 21.87 26.24 9.95
CA CYS A 34 20.54 25.69 10.20
C CYS A 34 20.50 24.98 11.57
N ARG A 35 19.45 25.21 12.35
CA ARG A 35 19.32 24.60 13.69
C ARG A 35 17.87 24.27 14.05
N ALA A 36 17.69 23.07 14.61
CA ALA A 36 16.43 22.69 15.24
C ALA A 36 16.20 23.46 16.55
N TYR A 37 14.97 23.41 17.05
CA TYR A 37 14.61 24.00 18.34
C TYR A 37 15.43 23.40 19.50
N ASN A 38 15.88 24.24 20.42
CA ASN A 38 16.53 23.83 21.65
C ASN A 38 16.14 24.74 22.82
N PRO A 39 15.42 24.23 23.83
CA PRO A 39 15.00 25.04 24.98
C PRO A 39 16.15 25.35 25.94
N GLU A 40 17.23 24.58 25.92
CA GLU A 40 18.34 24.68 26.87
C GLU A 40 19.50 25.51 26.32
N ASN A 41 19.60 25.65 25.00
CA ASN A 41 20.70 26.35 24.36
C ASN A 41 20.20 27.25 23.21
N PRO A 42 20.35 28.58 23.31
CA PRO A 42 19.90 29.49 22.26
C PRO A 42 20.82 29.53 21.04
N ILE A 43 21.96 28.82 21.06
CA ILE A 43 22.97 28.82 19.99
C ILE A 43 22.91 27.53 19.16
N TYR A 44 22.77 26.37 19.80
CA TYR A 44 22.79 25.06 19.13
C TYR A 44 21.41 24.40 19.10
N GLY A 45 21.09 23.71 18.01
CA GLY A 45 19.90 22.85 17.95
C GLY A 45 20.04 21.58 18.79
N LEU A 46 18.91 21.01 19.23
CA LEU A 46 18.89 19.72 19.91
C LEU A 46 18.66 18.61 18.88
N ALA A 47 19.57 17.65 18.81
CA ALA A 47 19.42 16.51 17.90
C ALA A 47 18.31 15.57 18.39
N HIS A 48 17.44 15.11 17.49
CA HIS A 48 16.36 14.17 17.83
C HIS A 48 16.87 12.89 18.54
N PHE A 49 18.02 12.35 18.12
CA PHE A 49 18.63 11.16 18.74
C PHE A 49 19.02 11.34 20.21
N GLU A 50 19.25 12.59 20.65
CA GLU A 50 19.59 12.89 22.03
C GLU A 50 18.42 12.59 22.98
N THR A 51 17.19 12.64 22.46
CA THR A 51 15.96 12.22 23.16
C THR A 51 15.86 10.71 23.29
N LEU A 52 16.41 9.96 22.34
CA LEU A 52 16.43 8.48 22.31
C LEU A 52 17.62 7.87 23.07
N ARG A 53 18.58 8.68 23.54
CA ARG A 53 19.87 8.22 24.08
C ARG A 53 19.74 7.06 25.08
N ARG A 54 18.77 7.12 25.99
CA ARG A 54 18.55 6.06 27.00
C ARG A 54 18.02 4.76 26.39
N VAL A 55 17.08 4.86 25.45
CA VAL A 55 16.51 3.71 24.73
C VAL A 55 17.59 3.01 23.90
N LEU A 56 18.41 3.80 23.19
CA LEU A 56 19.51 3.26 22.38
C LEU A 56 20.60 2.62 23.26
N ALA A 57 20.94 3.24 24.39
CA ALA A 57 21.90 2.66 25.34
C ALA A 57 21.37 1.34 25.95
N GLU A 58 20.08 1.28 26.28
CA GLU A 58 19.46 0.04 26.76
C GLU A 58 19.51 -1.07 25.70
N GLU A 59 19.18 -0.76 24.44
CA GLU A 59 19.26 -1.73 23.34
C GLU A 59 20.69 -2.22 23.07
N ASP A 60 21.68 -1.33 23.18
CA ASP A 60 23.10 -1.66 23.02
C ASP A 60 23.57 -2.60 24.14
N GLU A 61 23.33 -2.24 25.40
CA GLU A 61 23.67 -3.07 26.57
C GLU A 61 22.92 -4.42 26.55
N ALA A 62 21.65 -4.42 26.16
CA ALA A 62 20.90 -5.64 25.99
C ALA A 62 21.48 -6.47 24.82
N GLY A 63 21.98 -5.84 23.76
CA GLY A 63 22.71 -6.46 22.66
C GLY A 63 24.00 -7.14 23.12
N ALA A 64 24.84 -6.41 23.85
CA ALA A 64 26.08 -6.91 24.43
C ALA A 64 25.82 -8.07 25.41
N TYR A 65 24.80 -7.93 26.29
CA TYR A 65 24.37 -9.01 27.17
C TYR A 65 23.97 -10.26 26.38
N ARG A 66 23.22 -10.12 25.28
CA ARG A 66 22.80 -11.25 24.44
C ARG A 66 23.96 -11.89 23.71
N GLU A 67 24.85 -11.09 23.13
CA GLU A 67 26.04 -11.61 22.48
C GLU A 67 26.87 -12.42 23.48
N GLY A 68 27.13 -11.85 24.66
CA GLY A 68 27.77 -12.54 25.77
C GLY A 68 26.99 -13.79 26.21
N PHE A 69 25.67 -13.72 26.30
CA PHE A 69 24.82 -14.86 26.60
C PHE A 69 25.00 -15.94 25.54
N TRP A 70 24.77 -15.70 24.25
CA TRP A 70 24.86 -16.73 23.21
C TRP A 70 26.27 -17.30 23.03
N GLN A 71 27.32 -16.49 23.17
CA GLN A 71 28.70 -16.96 23.21
C GLN A 71 28.95 -17.95 24.37
N ASN A 72 28.16 -17.85 25.44
CA ASN A 72 28.27 -18.66 26.65
C ASN A 72 27.11 -19.65 26.88
N ALA A 73 25.96 -19.53 26.22
CA ALA A 73 24.70 -20.22 26.52
C ALA A 73 24.57 -21.56 25.80
N ALA A 74 25.38 -21.79 24.76
CA ALA A 74 25.69 -23.15 24.30
C ALA A 74 26.45 -23.96 25.36
N ARG A 75 26.86 -23.34 26.47
CA ARG A 75 27.45 -23.96 27.66
C ARG A 75 26.37 -24.02 28.72
N MET A 76 26.20 -25.20 29.31
CA MET A 76 25.20 -25.44 30.35
C MET A 76 25.35 -24.38 31.45
N THR A 77 24.30 -23.61 31.75
CA THR A 77 24.27 -22.71 32.92
C THR A 77 23.90 -23.48 34.16
N GLY A 78 24.76 -23.47 35.17
CA GLY A 78 24.53 -24.20 36.40
C GLY A 78 25.67 -24.09 37.38
N ILE A 79 25.43 -24.64 38.56
CA ILE A 79 26.35 -24.59 39.69
C ILE A 79 26.91 -26.00 39.90
N ILE A 80 28.23 -26.11 40.03
CA ILE A 80 28.88 -27.34 40.47
C ILE A 80 28.91 -27.33 41.98
N GLU A 81 28.09 -28.17 42.60
CA GLU A 81 28.06 -28.37 44.05
C GLU A 81 29.08 -29.46 44.42
N ARG A 82 30.05 -29.09 45.26
CA ARG A 82 31.03 -30.03 45.80
C ARG A 82 30.55 -30.57 47.15
N PRO A 83 30.67 -31.89 47.42
CA PRO A 83 30.26 -32.46 48.70
C PRO A 83 31.05 -31.88 49.88
N GLU A 84 30.39 -31.64 51.01
CA GLU A 84 31.03 -31.18 52.26
C GLU A 84 32.12 -32.13 52.77
N THR A 85 32.04 -33.41 52.42
CA THR A 85 33.00 -34.45 52.81
C THR A 85 34.29 -34.46 51.97
N ALA A 86 34.39 -33.62 50.94
CA ALA A 86 35.52 -33.62 50.03
C ALA A 86 36.75 -32.86 50.62
N PRO A 87 38.00 -33.34 50.40
CA PRO A 87 39.21 -32.70 50.96
C PRO A 87 39.39 -31.26 50.50
N ALA A 88 40.00 -30.38 51.29
CA ALA A 88 40.28 -29.01 50.84
C ALA A 88 41.20 -29.01 49.60
N TRP A 89 40.84 -28.24 48.57
CA TRP A 89 41.71 -28.10 47.40
C TRP A 89 43.00 -27.36 47.74
N SER A 90 44.11 -27.82 47.17
CA SER A 90 45.29 -26.97 47.03
C SER A 90 45.02 -25.88 45.98
N PRO A 91 45.68 -24.71 46.06
CA PRO A 91 45.53 -23.65 45.05
C PRO A 91 45.76 -24.17 43.62
N THR A 92 46.76 -25.01 43.43
CA THR A 92 47.13 -25.60 42.14
C THR A 92 46.06 -26.57 41.60
N ALA A 93 45.42 -27.34 42.48
CA ALA A 93 44.35 -28.27 42.08
C ALA A 93 43.10 -27.50 41.63
N ARG A 94 42.76 -26.41 42.33
CA ARG A 94 41.65 -25.54 41.97
C ARG A 94 41.86 -24.87 40.61
N GLU A 95 43.04 -24.33 40.36
CA GLU A 95 43.36 -23.69 39.07
C GLU A 95 43.32 -24.69 37.91
N ARG A 96 43.85 -25.91 38.10
CA ARG A 96 43.74 -26.98 37.09
C ARG A 96 42.29 -27.31 36.76
N PHE A 97 41.47 -27.56 37.78
CA PHE A 97 40.06 -27.88 37.55
C PHE A 97 39.35 -26.77 36.77
N LEU A 98 39.56 -25.50 37.13
CA LEU A 98 38.97 -24.37 36.42
C LEU A 98 39.44 -24.29 34.97
N ALA A 99 40.72 -24.55 34.70
CA ALA A 99 41.28 -24.54 33.36
C ALA A 99 40.75 -25.70 32.51
N ASP A 100 40.72 -26.93 33.05
CA ASP A 100 40.21 -28.12 32.39
C ASP A 100 38.71 -27.97 32.08
N PHE A 101 37.95 -27.44 33.04
CA PHE A 101 36.53 -27.15 32.85
C PHE A 101 36.33 -26.06 31.79
N ALA A 102 37.08 -24.95 31.85
CA ALA A 102 37.00 -23.90 30.82
C ALA A 102 37.35 -24.43 29.41
N GLN A 103 38.37 -25.29 29.31
CA GLN A 103 38.79 -25.88 28.04
C GLN A 103 37.71 -26.80 27.45
N MET A 104 37.09 -27.63 28.29
CA MET A 104 36.01 -28.56 27.89
C MET A 104 34.79 -27.84 27.30
N TYR A 105 34.54 -26.59 27.67
CA TYR A 105 33.45 -25.78 27.12
C TYR A 105 33.91 -24.71 26.11
N SER A 106 35.22 -24.59 25.85
CA SER A 106 35.78 -23.64 24.88
C SER A 106 35.86 -24.24 23.48
N GLY A 107 35.51 -23.47 22.44
CA GLY A 107 35.60 -23.90 21.04
C GLY A 107 34.36 -24.63 20.51
N GLN A 108 34.08 -24.44 19.21
CA GLN A 108 32.89 -25.00 18.54
C GLN A 108 32.89 -26.53 18.49
N ASP A 109 34.07 -27.15 18.43
CA ASP A 109 34.26 -28.60 18.36
C ASP A 109 33.89 -29.34 19.66
N ASN A 110 33.79 -28.62 20.78
CA ASN A 110 33.46 -29.19 22.09
C ASN A 110 31.95 -29.14 22.42
N SER A 111 31.11 -28.74 21.45
CA SER A 111 29.66 -28.76 21.60
C SER A 111 29.14 -30.20 21.73
N GLY A 112 28.36 -30.48 22.78
CA GLY A 112 27.79 -31.81 23.03
C GLY A 112 28.72 -32.80 23.76
N VAL A 113 29.92 -32.37 24.18
CA VAL A 113 30.80 -33.18 25.04
C VAL A 113 30.15 -33.36 26.41
N THR A 114 30.07 -34.60 26.88
CA THR A 114 29.54 -34.91 28.21
C THR A 114 30.57 -34.56 29.27
N ALA A 115 30.21 -33.63 30.18
CA ALA A 115 31.06 -33.30 31.31
C ALA A 115 31.07 -34.44 32.34
N VAL A 116 32.28 -34.83 32.74
CA VAL A 116 32.51 -35.80 33.80
C VAL A 116 32.89 -35.05 35.07
N LEU A 117 32.12 -35.22 36.13
CA LEU A 117 32.35 -34.59 37.42
C LEU A 117 33.02 -35.59 38.39
N GLU A 118 34.11 -35.16 39.02
CA GLU A 118 34.90 -35.99 39.94
C GLU A 118 34.40 -35.84 41.40
N GLU A 119 34.86 -36.74 42.29
CA GLU A 119 34.66 -36.65 43.75
C GLU A 119 33.19 -36.51 44.21
N GLY A 120 32.22 -36.98 43.42
CA GLY A 120 30.80 -36.88 43.75
C GLY A 120 30.19 -35.50 43.58
N MET A 121 30.86 -34.60 42.86
CA MET A 121 30.32 -33.29 42.47
C MET A 121 29.03 -33.44 41.67
N LYS A 122 28.09 -32.52 41.88
CA LYS A 122 26.78 -32.51 41.21
C LYS A 122 26.61 -31.24 40.39
N TRP A 123 26.09 -31.42 39.17
CA TRP A 123 25.61 -30.31 38.37
C TRP A 123 24.19 -29.97 38.79
N LYS A 124 23.97 -28.71 39.20
CA LYS A 124 22.65 -28.16 39.41
C LYS A 124 22.33 -27.20 38.28
N GLU A 125 21.46 -27.65 37.38
CA GLU A 125 21.01 -26.86 36.25
C GLU A 125 20.21 -25.64 36.74
N MET A 126 20.60 -24.47 36.25
CA MET A 126 19.86 -23.23 36.46
C MET A 126 19.02 -23.02 35.21
N SER A 127 17.75 -23.41 35.27
CA SER A 127 16.78 -23.16 34.20
C SER A 127 16.41 -21.67 34.18
N PHE A 128 16.78 -20.96 33.12
CA PHE A 128 16.25 -19.63 32.83
C PHE A 128 15.11 -19.79 31.80
N ASN A 129 13.85 -19.77 32.25
CA ASN A 129 12.68 -20.07 31.41
C ASN A 129 11.74 -18.85 31.25
N ALA A 130 12.25 -17.67 30.89
CA ALA A 130 11.36 -16.51 30.68
C ALA A 130 11.77 -15.52 29.57
N GLN A 131 12.90 -15.67 28.87
CA GLN A 131 13.48 -14.54 28.14
C GLN A 131 13.00 -14.31 26.70
N GLU A 132 12.65 -15.35 25.93
CA GLU A 132 12.55 -15.17 24.47
C GLU A 132 11.33 -14.36 24.02
N SER A 133 10.18 -14.52 24.69
CA SER A 133 8.94 -13.80 24.33
C SER A 133 8.99 -12.33 24.78
N GLU A 134 9.47 -12.06 25.99
CA GLU A 134 9.61 -10.70 26.52
C GLU A 134 10.69 -9.91 25.76
N TYR A 135 11.76 -10.58 25.31
CA TYR A 135 12.81 -10.01 24.49
C TYR A 135 12.31 -9.50 23.13
N LEU A 136 11.60 -10.35 22.38
CA LEU A 136 11.04 -9.95 21.09
C LEU A 136 10.09 -8.76 21.25
N GLY A 137 9.30 -8.74 22.33
CA GLY A 137 8.47 -7.60 22.71
C GLY A 137 9.28 -6.32 22.92
N SER A 138 10.34 -6.36 23.73
CA SER A 138 11.19 -5.19 24.01
C SER A 138 11.80 -4.58 22.75
N ARG A 139 12.31 -5.41 21.83
CA ARG A 139 12.91 -4.92 20.58
C ARG A 139 11.89 -4.35 19.61
N LYS A 140 10.69 -4.93 19.57
CA LYS A 140 9.58 -4.37 18.79
C LYS A 140 9.17 -3.00 19.32
N LEU A 141 9.16 -2.82 20.64
CA LEU A 141 8.91 -1.53 21.24
C LEU A 141 10.03 -0.54 20.91
N ALA A 142 11.30 -0.90 21.11
CA ALA A 142 12.43 -0.01 20.87
C ALA A 142 12.52 0.50 19.41
N ARG A 143 12.26 -0.37 18.40
CA ARG A 143 12.20 0.06 16.99
C ARG A 143 11.03 1.04 16.75
N GLU A 144 9.88 0.83 17.41
CA GLU A 144 8.69 1.68 17.26
C GLU A 144 8.89 3.03 17.97
N GLU A 145 9.52 3.04 19.15
CA GLU A 145 9.90 4.29 19.84
C GLU A 145 10.91 5.10 19.04
N SER A 146 11.85 4.43 18.38
CA SER A 146 12.83 5.07 17.50
C SER A 146 12.14 5.79 16.34
N ALA A 147 11.25 5.09 15.62
CA ALA A 147 10.48 5.68 14.53
C ALA A 147 9.56 6.82 15.00
N ARG A 148 8.89 6.62 16.15
CA ARG A 148 7.99 7.62 16.76
C ARG A 148 8.70 8.91 17.13
N SER A 149 9.94 8.84 17.63
CA SER A 149 10.71 10.05 17.99
C SER A 149 11.05 10.95 16.80
N LEU A 150 11.12 10.37 15.60
CA LEU A 150 11.34 11.07 14.34
C LEU A 150 10.03 11.38 13.61
N HIS A 151 8.89 11.05 14.23
CA HIS A 151 7.56 11.16 13.62
C HIS A 151 7.41 10.38 12.30
N ILE A 152 8.24 9.35 12.09
CA ILE A 152 8.22 8.53 10.86
C ILE A 152 7.19 7.41 11.04
N PRO A 153 6.22 7.26 10.12
CA PRO A 153 5.26 6.16 10.16
C PRO A 153 5.94 4.78 10.00
N LEU A 154 5.50 3.79 10.79
CA LEU A 154 6.09 2.45 10.83
C LEU A 154 6.22 1.74 9.46
N PRO A 155 5.25 1.81 8.54
CA PRO A 155 5.36 1.22 7.21
C PRO A 155 6.48 1.82 6.36
N MET A 156 6.86 3.07 6.61
CA MET A 156 7.94 3.74 5.86
C MET A 156 9.33 3.18 6.23
N VAL A 157 9.45 2.56 7.41
CA VAL A 157 10.66 1.85 7.87
C VAL A 157 10.54 0.31 7.72
N GLY A 158 9.53 -0.17 6.98
CA GLY A 158 9.34 -1.59 6.68
C GLY A 158 8.65 -2.40 7.78
N ILE A 159 8.05 -1.75 8.78
CA ILE A 159 7.28 -2.40 9.84
C ILE A 159 5.80 -2.40 9.43
N LEU A 160 5.29 -3.58 9.06
CA LEU A 160 3.96 -3.74 8.44
C LEU A 160 2.95 -4.48 9.33
N ASP A 161 3.25 -4.66 10.62
CA ASP A 161 2.51 -5.55 11.54
C ASP A 161 0.99 -5.29 11.58
N HIS A 162 0.48 -4.11 11.13
CA HIS A 162 -0.95 -3.79 10.95
C HIS A 162 -1.25 -2.89 9.72
N ALA A 163 -0.43 -2.96 8.66
CA ALA A 163 -0.51 -2.02 7.54
C ALA A 163 -1.40 -2.51 6.39
N THR A 164 -2.41 -1.72 6.00
CA THR A 164 -3.21 -1.94 4.77
C THR A 164 -2.80 -0.96 3.67
N PHE A 165 -3.01 -1.29 2.38
CA PHE A 165 -2.62 -0.41 1.26
C PHE A 165 -3.20 1.01 1.34
N SER A 166 -4.45 1.17 1.78
CA SER A 166 -5.06 2.48 1.99
C SER A 166 -4.40 3.23 3.13
N ASN A 167 -4.08 2.53 4.22
CA ASN A 167 -3.39 3.12 5.37
C ASN A 167 -1.96 3.55 4.98
N ILE A 168 -1.23 2.75 4.19
CA ILE A 168 0.12 3.09 3.71
C ILE A 168 0.11 4.35 2.86
N ARG A 169 -0.87 4.52 1.94
CA ARG A 169 -0.96 5.72 1.11
C ARG A 169 -1.20 6.98 1.95
N GLU A 170 -2.07 6.92 2.95
CA GLU A 170 -2.31 8.07 3.83
C GLU A 170 -1.11 8.33 4.76
N GLN A 171 -0.45 7.28 5.27
CA GLN A 171 0.78 7.43 6.06
C GLN A 171 1.94 7.99 5.24
N HIS A 172 2.03 7.67 3.95
CA HIS A 172 2.99 8.30 3.04
C HIS A 172 2.74 9.80 2.93
N LYS A 173 1.49 10.26 2.85
CA LYS A 173 1.19 11.70 2.87
C LYS A 173 1.57 12.34 4.20
N HIS A 174 1.21 11.70 5.31
CA HIS A 174 1.55 12.17 6.67
C HIS A 174 3.05 12.40 6.85
N LEU A 175 3.90 11.50 6.32
CA LEU A 175 5.35 11.67 6.37
C LEU A 175 5.82 12.99 5.73
N TYR A 176 5.37 13.30 4.52
CA TYR A 176 5.83 14.49 3.80
C TYR A 176 5.14 15.78 4.27
N GLN A 177 3.92 15.70 4.80
CA GLN A 177 3.15 16.86 5.25
C GLN A 177 3.48 17.23 6.69
N ASP A 178 3.31 16.29 7.62
CA ASP A 178 3.33 16.58 9.05
C ASP A 178 4.70 16.33 9.68
N ALA A 179 5.44 15.31 9.22
CA ALA A 179 6.75 14.98 9.78
C ALA A 179 7.88 15.79 9.15
N LEU A 180 8.00 15.77 7.81
CA LEU A 180 9.08 16.47 7.10
C LEU A 180 8.75 17.94 6.82
N GLY A 181 7.47 18.27 6.61
CA GLY A 181 7.05 19.63 6.22
C GLY A 181 7.63 20.74 7.10
N PRO A 182 7.53 20.67 8.44
CA PRO A 182 8.10 21.68 9.33
C PRO A 182 9.62 21.84 9.21
N ASP A 183 10.37 20.74 9.09
CA ASP A 183 11.82 20.76 8.96
C ASP A 183 12.26 21.33 7.60
N LEU A 184 11.54 20.99 6.53
CA LEU A 184 11.81 21.51 5.19
C LEU A 184 11.59 23.03 5.14
N VAL A 185 10.47 23.52 5.70
CA VAL A 185 10.17 24.96 5.79
C VAL A 185 11.23 25.70 6.63
N MET A 186 11.71 25.09 7.71
CA MET A 186 12.78 25.67 8.53
C MET A 186 14.06 25.86 7.70
N ILE A 187 14.45 24.85 6.93
CA ILE A 187 15.63 24.91 6.07
C ILE A 187 15.45 25.94 4.94
N GLU A 188 14.28 25.98 4.31
CA GLU A 188 13.94 27.00 3.29
C GLU A 188 14.09 28.41 3.86
N GLN A 189 13.53 28.67 5.04
CA GLN A 189 13.63 29.96 5.72
C GLN A 189 15.06 30.33 6.11
N ASP A 190 15.87 29.36 6.54
CA ASP A 190 17.28 29.61 6.86
C ASP A 190 18.09 29.96 5.60
N ILE A 191 17.84 29.28 4.47
CA ILE A 191 18.49 29.60 3.19
C ILE A 191 18.03 30.98 2.69
N ASP A 192 16.73 31.26 2.75
CA ASP A 192 16.14 32.53 2.34
C ASP A 192 16.73 33.70 3.16
N LEU A 193 16.89 33.52 4.47
CA LEU A 193 17.42 34.54 5.36
C LEU A 193 18.94 34.73 5.23
N GLN A 194 19.71 33.64 5.12
CA GLN A 194 21.17 33.67 5.29
C GLN A 194 21.93 33.65 3.96
N LEU A 195 21.36 33.09 2.89
CA LEU A 195 22.07 32.88 1.62
C LEU A 195 21.49 33.69 0.46
N LEU A 196 20.17 33.87 0.41
CA LEU A 196 19.53 34.61 -0.68
C LEU A 196 20.02 36.08 -0.82
N PRO A 197 20.30 36.82 0.27
CA PRO A 197 20.80 38.19 0.18
C PRO A 197 22.16 38.35 -0.53
N ASP A 198 22.93 37.27 -0.66
CA ASP A 198 24.24 37.30 -1.34
C ASP A 198 24.11 37.34 -2.86
N PHE A 199 22.91 37.11 -3.41
CA PHE A 199 22.65 37.14 -4.84
C PHE A 199 22.15 38.51 -5.31
N PRO A 200 22.67 39.01 -6.45
CA PRO A 200 22.34 40.35 -6.96
C PRO A 200 20.88 40.51 -7.44
N ASP A 201 20.21 39.42 -7.81
CA ASP A 201 18.83 39.40 -8.35
C ASP A 201 17.88 38.61 -7.43
N SER A 202 17.77 39.00 -6.16
CA SER A 202 17.01 38.27 -5.12
C SER A 202 15.59 38.77 -4.85
N GLU A 203 15.16 39.91 -5.43
CA GLU A 203 13.87 40.55 -5.10
C GLU A 203 12.61 39.70 -5.41
N ASP A 204 12.70 38.77 -6.36
CA ASP A 204 11.59 37.89 -6.80
C ASP A 204 11.97 36.40 -6.76
N VAL A 205 12.90 36.02 -5.89
CA VAL A 205 13.37 34.63 -5.75
C VAL A 205 12.87 34.05 -4.42
N TYR A 206 12.45 32.78 -4.45
CA TYR A 206 12.10 32.02 -3.26
C TYR A 206 12.80 30.66 -3.30
N VAL A 207 12.94 30.06 -2.13
CA VAL A 207 13.47 28.71 -1.96
C VAL A 207 12.34 27.81 -1.47
N GLU A 208 12.11 26.70 -2.17
CA GLU A 208 11.10 25.71 -1.81
C GLU A 208 11.59 24.29 -2.17
N PHE A 209 11.36 23.34 -1.28
CA PHE A 209 11.45 21.92 -1.57
C PHE A 209 10.24 21.49 -2.38
N ASN A 210 10.47 20.81 -3.50
CA ASN A 210 9.38 20.27 -4.30
C ASN A 210 8.75 19.01 -3.65
N ILE A 211 8.01 19.22 -2.56
CA ILE A 211 7.23 18.18 -1.86
C ILE A 211 6.11 17.68 -2.78
N MET A 212 5.58 18.56 -3.63
CA MET A 212 4.55 18.21 -4.60
C MET A 212 5.00 17.07 -5.49
N ASP A 213 6.22 17.02 -6.02
CA ASP A 213 6.70 15.89 -6.81
C ASP A 213 6.68 14.54 -6.05
N LYS A 214 6.82 14.57 -4.73
CA LYS A 214 6.79 13.36 -3.87
C LYS A 214 5.38 12.96 -3.44
N LEU A 215 4.50 13.94 -3.23
CA LEU A 215 3.10 13.73 -2.87
C LEU A 215 2.19 13.50 -4.08
N SER A 216 2.60 13.98 -5.25
CA SER A 216 1.82 13.88 -6.46
C SER A 216 1.64 12.43 -6.84
N GLY A 217 0.41 12.11 -7.26
CA GLY A 217 0.16 10.90 -8.04
C GLY A 217 0.81 11.00 -9.41
N ASP A 218 0.35 10.17 -10.33
CA ASP A 218 0.77 10.20 -11.73
C ASP A 218 0.73 11.65 -12.30
N PHE A 219 1.80 12.06 -12.99
CA PHE A 219 1.98 13.37 -13.63
C PHE A 219 0.77 13.76 -14.49
N GLU A 220 0.07 12.78 -15.06
CA GLU A 220 -1.16 13.00 -15.80
C GLU A 220 -2.33 13.51 -14.95
N GLU A 221 -2.51 13.02 -13.72
CA GLU A 221 -3.61 13.43 -12.84
C GLU A 221 -3.41 14.87 -12.39
N GLN A 222 -2.16 15.25 -12.10
CA GLN A 222 -1.76 16.61 -11.78
C GLN A 222 -2.00 17.55 -12.97
N THR A 223 -1.58 17.15 -14.17
CA THR A 223 -1.77 17.93 -15.40
C THR A 223 -3.26 18.11 -15.72
N LYS A 224 -4.08 17.05 -15.58
CA LYS A 224 -5.54 17.12 -15.78
C LYS A 224 -6.21 18.05 -14.78
N SER A 225 -5.77 18.05 -13.52
CA SER A 225 -6.26 18.96 -12.47
C SER A 225 -5.95 20.42 -12.80
N PHE A 226 -4.69 20.74 -13.13
CA PHE A 226 -4.28 22.10 -13.48
C PHE A 226 -4.91 22.59 -14.78
N GLN A 227 -5.03 21.75 -15.81
CA GLN A 227 -5.75 22.10 -17.05
C GLN A 227 -7.22 22.47 -16.78
N SER A 228 -7.89 21.73 -15.89
CA SER A 228 -9.26 22.04 -15.48
C SER A 228 -9.36 23.35 -14.66
N ALA A 229 -8.39 23.59 -13.78
CA ALA A 229 -8.34 24.78 -12.93
C ALA A 229 -8.09 26.06 -13.74
N VAL A 230 -7.17 26.02 -14.71
CA VAL A 230 -6.81 27.15 -15.59
C VAL A 230 -7.91 27.45 -16.62
N GLY A 231 -8.64 26.43 -17.07
CA GLY A 231 -9.75 26.58 -18.01
C GLY A 231 -11.01 27.26 -17.45
N ARG A 232 -11.01 27.64 -16.17
CA ARG A 232 -12.12 28.30 -15.47
C ARG A 232 -11.61 29.62 -14.86
N PRO A 233 -12.51 30.57 -14.50
CA PRO A 233 -12.12 31.81 -13.82
C PRO A 233 -11.81 31.55 -12.33
N PHE A 234 -10.90 30.61 -12.07
CA PHE A 234 -10.44 30.20 -10.75
C PHE A 234 -8.92 30.36 -10.60
N MET A 235 -8.15 30.06 -11.65
CA MET A 235 -6.69 30.13 -11.63
C MET A 235 -6.16 30.58 -12.99
N THR A 236 -5.14 31.44 -13.01
CA THR A 236 -4.46 31.85 -14.25
C THR A 236 -3.41 30.82 -14.68
N PRO A 237 -3.03 30.79 -15.97
CA PRO A 237 -1.93 29.97 -16.44
C PRO A 237 -0.62 30.19 -15.67
N ASN A 238 -0.25 31.44 -15.35
CA ASN A 238 0.97 31.74 -14.61
C ASN A 238 0.89 31.31 -13.13
N GLU A 239 -0.26 31.40 -12.48
CA GLU A 239 -0.45 30.84 -11.13
C GLU A 239 -0.29 29.31 -11.10
N ALA A 240 -0.78 28.61 -12.14
CA ALA A 240 -0.57 27.16 -12.25
C ALA A 240 0.89 26.79 -12.55
N ARG A 241 1.58 27.58 -13.39
CA ARG A 241 3.01 27.39 -13.69
C ARG A 241 3.89 27.63 -12.48
N ALA A 242 3.60 28.66 -11.68
CA ALA A 242 4.31 28.92 -10.43
C ALA A 242 4.20 27.73 -9.46
N ARG A 243 3.01 27.13 -9.32
CA ARG A 243 2.80 25.92 -8.48
C ARG A 243 3.53 24.66 -8.98
N LEU A 244 3.97 24.67 -10.24
CA LEU A 244 4.77 23.60 -10.85
C LEU A 244 6.26 24.01 -10.95
N ASN A 245 6.67 25.10 -10.30
CA ASN A 245 8.02 25.67 -10.38
C ASN A 245 8.47 25.90 -11.84
N MET A 246 7.54 26.27 -12.71
CA MET A 246 7.80 26.58 -14.11
C MET A 246 8.00 28.09 -14.33
N PRO A 247 8.88 28.51 -15.24
CA PRO A 247 9.08 29.92 -15.56
C PRO A 247 7.79 30.60 -16.00
N ARG A 248 7.62 31.85 -15.59
CA ARG A 248 6.49 32.70 -16.00
C ARG A 248 6.46 32.85 -17.52
N LEU A 249 5.26 32.85 -18.10
CA LEU A 249 5.04 33.19 -19.51
C LEU A 249 4.61 34.66 -19.63
N GLU A 250 5.16 35.37 -20.61
CA GLU A 250 4.69 36.71 -20.98
C GLU A 250 3.37 36.65 -21.76
N GLY A 251 2.68 37.79 -21.85
CA GLY A 251 1.42 37.93 -22.59
C GLY A 251 0.18 37.72 -21.70
N ASP A 252 -0.82 37.04 -22.24
CA ASP A 252 -2.15 36.84 -21.66
C ASP A 252 -2.22 35.72 -20.60
N ALA A 253 -1.08 35.19 -20.16
CA ALA A 253 -0.97 34.13 -19.15
C ALA A 253 -1.30 34.58 -17.70
N ASP A 254 -1.45 35.87 -17.46
CA ASP A 254 -1.95 36.46 -16.21
C ASP A 254 -3.47 36.73 -16.24
N ALA A 255 -4.14 36.46 -17.36
CA ALA A 255 -5.59 36.60 -17.47
C ALA A 255 -6.30 35.32 -17.07
N LEU A 256 -7.42 35.44 -16.36
CA LEU A 256 -8.31 34.31 -16.07
C LEU A 256 -8.96 33.81 -17.37
N GLY A 257 -8.94 32.49 -17.56
CA GLY A 257 -9.62 31.86 -18.68
C GLY A 257 -11.12 32.15 -18.62
N THR A 258 -11.63 32.89 -19.61
CA THR A 258 -13.08 33.09 -19.77
C THR A 258 -13.64 31.94 -20.60
N PRO A 259 -14.59 31.13 -20.08
CA PRO A 259 -15.17 30.05 -20.86
C PRO A 259 -15.89 30.63 -22.07
N LEU A 260 -15.58 30.15 -23.28
CA LEU A 260 -16.15 30.64 -24.54
C LEU A 260 -17.70 30.67 -24.54
N ASN A 261 -18.29 29.75 -23.78
CA ASN A 261 -19.70 29.57 -23.53
C ASN A 261 -20.38 30.72 -22.75
N VAL A 262 -19.63 31.71 -22.26
CA VAL A 262 -20.15 32.90 -21.56
C VAL A 262 -20.13 34.16 -22.45
N LEU A 263 -19.29 34.20 -23.50
CA LEU A 263 -19.16 35.38 -24.39
C LEU A 263 -20.02 35.28 -25.66
N VAL A 264 -20.37 34.07 -26.11
CA VAL A 264 -21.27 33.86 -27.26
C VAL A 264 -22.28 32.79 -26.86
N GLY A 265 -23.52 33.20 -26.67
CA GLY A 265 -24.61 32.30 -26.32
C GLY A 265 -24.75 31.17 -27.33
N GLY A 266 -24.57 29.94 -26.85
CA GLY A 266 -25.02 28.72 -27.52
C GLY A 266 -23.99 28.00 -28.39
N GLN A 267 -22.87 27.56 -27.81
CA GLN A 267 -22.16 26.36 -28.30
C GLN A 267 -21.60 25.56 -27.10
N ALA A 268 -21.69 24.24 -27.22
CA ALA A 268 -21.30 23.27 -26.20
C ALA A 268 -19.78 23.30 -25.91
N SER A 269 -19.45 22.95 -24.67
CA SER A 269 -18.14 22.67 -24.06
C SER A 269 -16.86 22.69 -24.96
N PRO A 270 -15.77 23.37 -24.56
CA PRO A 270 -14.50 23.49 -25.31
C PRO A 270 -13.67 22.21 -25.60
N ARG A 271 -14.27 21.01 -25.67
CA ARG A 271 -13.55 19.77 -26.03
C ARG A 271 -13.45 19.51 -27.54
N ASP A 272 -14.06 20.35 -28.38
CA ASP A 272 -14.15 20.12 -29.83
C ASP A 272 -13.14 20.93 -30.68
N SER A 273 -12.07 21.48 -30.09
CA SER A 273 -11.09 22.26 -30.86
C SER A 273 -9.65 22.04 -30.41
N ALA A 274 -9.13 20.84 -30.64
CA ALA A 274 -7.68 20.61 -30.71
C ALA A 274 -7.25 20.41 -32.19
N PRO A 275 -6.16 21.05 -32.65
CA PRO A 275 -5.62 20.79 -33.99
C PRO A 275 -5.11 19.34 -34.07
N LYS A 276 -5.29 18.73 -35.24
CA LYS A 276 -4.77 17.38 -35.54
C LYS A 276 -3.24 17.38 -35.43
N SER A 277 -2.73 16.71 -34.40
CA SER A 277 -1.32 16.34 -34.31
C SER A 277 -0.96 15.40 -35.47
N THR A 278 -0.05 15.88 -36.30
CA THR A 278 0.55 15.16 -37.41
C THR A 278 1.92 14.65 -36.97
N SER A 279 1.95 13.46 -36.36
CA SER A 279 2.97 12.39 -36.52
C SER A 279 2.87 11.39 -35.35
N PRO A 280 2.70 10.08 -35.61
CA PRO A 280 2.56 9.05 -34.58
C PRO A 280 3.92 8.46 -34.14
N PRO A 281 4.04 7.89 -32.91
CA PRO A 281 5.13 6.99 -32.59
C PRO A 281 4.99 5.70 -33.42
N THR A 282 6.10 5.22 -33.95
CA THR A 282 6.16 4.10 -34.90
C THR A 282 5.50 2.83 -34.35
N PRO A 283 4.44 2.30 -34.98
CA PRO A 283 3.86 1.01 -34.60
C PRO A 283 4.63 -0.15 -35.24
N LEU A 284 4.80 -1.24 -34.50
CA LEU A 284 5.12 -2.56 -35.05
C LEU A 284 4.10 -2.95 -36.14
N PRO A 285 4.51 -3.70 -37.19
CA PRO A 285 3.74 -3.78 -38.43
C PRO A 285 2.39 -4.48 -38.24
N LYS A 286 1.30 -3.76 -38.52
CA LYS A 286 -0.07 -4.30 -38.57
C LYS A 286 -0.29 -5.07 -39.88
N ARG A 287 -0.80 -6.31 -39.79
CA ARG A 287 -1.40 -7.00 -40.95
C ARG A 287 -2.66 -6.23 -41.37
N ARG A 288 -2.69 -5.79 -42.63
CA ARG A 288 -3.86 -5.14 -43.25
C ARG A 288 -4.94 -6.17 -43.57
N GLY A 289 -6.12 -6.02 -42.96
CA GLY A 289 -7.39 -6.55 -43.45
C GLY A 289 -8.42 -5.44 -43.39
N GLY A 290 -8.99 -5.05 -44.53
CA GLY A 290 -10.09 -4.09 -44.57
C GLY A 290 -11.41 -4.74 -44.13
N GLY A 291 -12.21 -4.04 -43.31
CA GLY A 291 -13.56 -4.46 -42.95
C GLY A 291 -14.12 -3.66 -41.76
N ARG A 292 -15.33 -3.11 -41.94
CA ARG A 292 -16.31 -2.52 -40.98
C ARG A 292 -15.79 -1.81 -39.70
N LYS A 293 -16.26 -0.58 -39.45
CA LYS A 293 -16.14 0.09 -38.13
C LYS A 293 -16.66 -0.87 -37.05
N GLY A 294 -15.84 -1.14 -36.03
CA GLY A 294 -16.21 -2.01 -34.91
C GLY A 294 -17.44 -1.48 -34.17
N MET A 295 -18.30 -2.39 -33.75
CA MET A 295 -19.53 -2.14 -33.01
C MET A 295 -19.24 -2.25 -31.51
N SER A 296 -19.49 -1.18 -30.75
CA SER A 296 -19.32 -1.16 -29.30
C SER A 296 -20.68 -1.22 -28.61
N GLY A 297 -20.95 -2.31 -27.89
CA GLY A 297 -22.13 -2.38 -27.01
C GLY A 297 -21.92 -1.68 -25.66
N TYR A 298 -20.73 -1.16 -25.38
CA TYR A 298 -20.40 -0.49 -24.12
C TYR A 298 -21.23 0.79 -23.91
N SER A 299 -21.65 1.02 -22.66
CA SER A 299 -22.31 2.24 -22.20
C SER A 299 -21.85 2.56 -20.78
N ALA A 300 -21.29 3.75 -20.58
CA ALA A 300 -20.83 4.21 -19.26
C ALA A 300 -22.01 4.39 -18.29
N GLU A 301 -23.09 5.05 -18.73
CA GLU A 301 -24.30 5.24 -17.94
C GLU A 301 -24.91 3.91 -17.48
N LEU A 302 -25.01 2.94 -18.38
CA LEU A 302 -25.56 1.63 -18.03
C LEU A 302 -24.65 0.90 -17.05
N ARG A 303 -23.33 0.96 -17.27
CA ARG A 303 -22.34 0.38 -16.36
C ARG A 303 -22.50 0.97 -14.95
N ASP A 304 -22.59 2.29 -14.83
CA ASP A 304 -22.73 2.97 -13.54
C ASP A 304 -24.01 2.53 -12.82
N ASN A 305 -25.13 2.43 -13.56
CA ASN A 305 -26.40 1.91 -13.02
C ASN A 305 -26.26 0.48 -12.45
N HIS A 306 -25.54 -0.41 -13.14
CA HIS A 306 -25.28 -1.75 -12.62
C HIS A 306 -24.32 -1.71 -11.42
N GLN A 307 -23.28 -0.88 -11.46
CA GLN A 307 -22.35 -0.73 -10.33
C GLN A 307 -23.08 -0.31 -9.05
N GLU A 308 -24.02 0.63 -9.14
CA GLU A 308 -24.83 1.01 -7.98
C GLU A 308 -25.65 -0.14 -7.42
N GLN A 309 -26.23 -0.99 -8.27
CA GLN A 309 -27.01 -2.15 -7.84
C GLN A 309 -26.12 -3.19 -7.14
N TRP A 310 -24.95 -3.46 -7.71
CA TRP A 310 -23.94 -4.33 -7.11
C TRP A 310 -23.50 -3.82 -5.74
N VAL A 311 -23.17 -2.53 -5.62
CA VAL A 311 -22.78 -1.89 -4.35
C VAL A 311 -23.89 -2.07 -3.31
N ARG A 312 -25.15 -1.81 -3.67
CA ARG A 312 -26.29 -1.96 -2.74
C ARG A 312 -26.45 -3.39 -2.24
N VAL A 313 -26.32 -4.39 -3.12
CA VAL A 313 -26.46 -5.81 -2.75
C VAL A 313 -25.28 -6.27 -1.88
N LEU A 314 -24.05 -5.99 -2.29
CA LEU A 314 -22.85 -6.36 -1.53
C LEU A 314 -22.81 -5.67 -0.15
N ALA A 315 -23.18 -4.39 -0.07
CA ALA A 315 -23.26 -3.68 1.21
C ALA A 315 -24.29 -4.31 2.15
N ARG A 316 -25.44 -4.78 1.63
CA ARG A 316 -26.42 -5.51 2.44
C ARG A 316 -25.85 -6.83 2.95
N HIS A 317 -25.12 -7.58 2.12
CA HIS A 317 -24.44 -8.81 2.54
C HIS A 317 -23.47 -8.57 3.70
N TYR A 318 -22.58 -7.58 3.55
CA TYR A 318 -21.64 -7.23 4.61
C TYR A 318 -22.31 -6.79 5.91
N ARG A 319 -23.40 -6.02 5.83
CA ARG A 319 -24.16 -5.66 7.03
C ARG A 319 -24.85 -6.86 7.70
N ARG A 320 -25.27 -7.88 6.93
CA ARG A 320 -25.79 -9.14 7.50
C ARG A 320 -24.70 -9.89 8.25
N GLN A 321 -23.50 -9.98 7.67
CA GLN A 321 -22.34 -10.58 8.31
C GLN A 321 -21.96 -9.82 9.59
N GLU A 322 -21.84 -8.50 9.52
CA GLU A 322 -21.56 -7.64 10.67
C GLU A 322 -22.57 -7.89 11.81
N ALA A 323 -23.88 -7.85 11.51
CA ALA A 323 -24.92 -8.05 12.51
C ALA A 323 -24.86 -9.46 13.16
N ALA A 324 -24.59 -10.49 12.35
CA ALA A 324 -24.45 -11.86 12.84
C ALA A 324 -23.25 -12.02 13.79
N LEU A 325 -22.15 -11.32 13.52
CA LEU A 325 -20.89 -11.46 14.25
C LEU A 325 -20.79 -10.54 15.47
N LEU A 326 -21.28 -9.30 15.37
CA LEU A 326 -21.17 -8.29 16.44
C LEU A 326 -21.81 -8.72 17.76
N SER A 327 -22.85 -9.55 17.71
CA SER A 327 -23.53 -10.07 18.90
C SER A 327 -22.67 -11.03 19.73
N ASN A 328 -21.66 -11.67 19.12
CA ASN A 328 -20.87 -12.74 19.72
C ASN A 328 -19.36 -12.43 19.83
N VAL A 329 -18.91 -11.23 19.45
CA VAL A 329 -17.47 -10.88 19.32
C VAL A 329 -16.62 -11.25 20.54
N LYS A 330 -17.12 -11.07 21.77
CA LYS A 330 -16.36 -11.43 22.98
C LYS A 330 -16.06 -12.93 23.05
N THR A 331 -17.05 -13.76 22.72
CA THR A 331 -16.91 -15.21 22.65
C THR A 331 -15.96 -15.60 21.52
N LEU A 332 -16.08 -14.93 20.37
CA LEU A 332 -15.23 -15.19 19.20
C LEU A 332 -13.75 -14.84 19.45
N ALA A 333 -13.50 -13.70 20.08
CA ALA A 333 -12.15 -13.27 20.46
C ALA A 333 -11.52 -14.24 21.48
N ALA A 334 -12.30 -14.74 22.44
CA ALA A 334 -11.83 -15.75 23.39
C ALA A 334 -11.50 -17.10 22.71
N ILE A 335 -12.25 -17.50 21.67
CA ILE A 335 -11.94 -18.69 20.86
C ILE A 335 -10.66 -18.46 20.06
N ALA A 336 -10.51 -17.30 19.42
CA ALA A 336 -9.33 -16.94 18.65
C ALA A 336 -8.05 -16.91 19.52
N ALA A 337 -8.13 -16.39 20.75
CA ALA A 337 -7.00 -16.28 21.68
C ALA A 337 -6.55 -17.63 22.28
N ASN A 338 -7.43 -18.62 22.42
CA ASN A 338 -7.14 -19.88 23.11
C ASN A 338 -6.54 -20.99 22.23
N GLY A 339 -6.29 -20.73 20.94
CA GLY A 339 -5.36 -21.52 20.13
C GLY A 339 -5.60 -23.03 20.06
N HIS A 340 -6.85 -23.51 20.11
CA HIS A 340 -7.10 -24.93 19.92
C HIS A 340 -7.19 -25.32 18.44
N THR A 341 -6.13 -26.04 18.05
CA THR A 341 -5.93 -26.96 16.93
C THR A 341 -5.33 -26.39 15.64
N GLN A 342 -4.08 -26.84 15.39
CA GLN A 342 -3.33 -26.99 14.13
C GLN A 342 -3.42 -25.85 13.09
N LYS A 343 -2.24 -25.33 12.72
CA LYS A 343 -1.95 -24.57 11.47
C LYS A 343 -3.16 -24.47 10.51
N GLY A 344 -3.88 -23.36 10.57
CA GLY A 344 -4.77 -22.90 9.51
C GLY A 344 -6.27 -22.84 9.83
N ASP A 345 -6.75 -23.39 10.93
CA ASP A 345 -8.21 -23.48 11.14
C ASP A 345 -8.64 -23.03 12.53
N ILE A 346 -8.80 -21.70 12.68
CA ILE A 346 -9.59 -21.17 13.79
C ILE A 346 -11.05 -21.55 13.47
N GLY A 347 -11.45 -22.77 13.81
CA GLY A 347 -12.83 -23.24 13.89
C GLY A 347 -13.75 -22.95 12.70
N GLN A 348 -13.42 -23.40 11.49
CA GLN A 348 -14.43 -23.61 10.44
C GLN A 348 -15.65 -24.34 11.04
N GLY A 349 -16.82 -23.69 10.98
CA GLY A 349 -18.10 -24.22 11.48
C GLY A 349 -18.52 -23.83 12.90
N ILE A 350 -17.64 -23.29 13.76
CA ILE A 350 -18.03 -22.86 15.12
C ILE A 350 -18.48 -21.39 15.15
N TRP A 351 -17.82 -20.53 14.38
CA TRP A 351 -18.11 -19.09 14.36
C TRP A 351 -18.24 -18.49 12.96
N TRP A 352 -17.81 -19.21 11.93
CA TRP A 352 -17.96 -18.85 10.54
C TRP A 352 -18.62 -20.01 9.79
N ASP A 353 -19.84 -19.79 9.32
CA ASP A 353 -20.59 -20.73 8.50
C ASP A 353 -20.30 -20.46 7.02
N GLU A 354 -19.18 -21.02 6.55
CA GLU A 354 -18.68 -20.82 5.20
C GLU A 354 -19.71 -21.25 4.14
N ALA A 355 -20.33 -22.42 4.33
CA ALA A 355 -21.31 -22.95 3.40
C ALA A 355 -22.51 -22.00 3.25
N ARG A 356 -23.06 -21.53 4.37
CA ARG A 356 -24.16 -20.56 4.37
C ARG A 356 -23.78 -19.26 3.71
N TRP A 357 -22.63 -18.67 4.06
CA TRP A 357 -22.22 -17.38 3.50
C TRP A 357 -21.96 -17.46 2.00
N ASN A 358 -21.38 -18.56 1.53
CA ASN A 358 -21.13 -18.80 0.11
C ASN A 358 -22.44 -19.02 -0.66
N GLU A 359 -23.39 -19.77 -0.09
CA GLU A 359 -24.71 -19.97 -0.71
C GLU A 359 -25.50 -18.66 -0.80
N GLU A 360 -25.61 -17.91 0.31
CA GLU A 360 -26.34 -16.63 0.34
C GLU A 360 -25.77 -15.62 -0.66
N LEU A 361 -24.45 -15.43 -0.64
CA LEU A 361 -23.79 -14.48 -1.54
C LEU A 361 -23.79 -14.97 -2.98
N GLY A 362 -23.63 -16.28 -3.21
CA GLY A 362 -23.65 -16.88 -4.54
C GLY A 362 -24.98 -16.62 -5.25
N LEU A 363 -26.11 -16.77 -4.56
CA LEU A 363 -27.43 -16.45 -5.10
C LEU A 363 -27.60 -14.96 -5.43
N ASP A 364 -27.12 -14.07 -4.55
CA ASP A 364 -27.16 -12.63 -4.76
C ASP A 364 -26.29 -12.22 -5.95
N LEU A 365 -25.09 -12.78 -6.07
CA LEU A 365 -24.17 -12.55 -7.19
C LEU A 365 -24.67 -13.15 -8.50
N LEU A 366 -25.31 -14.33 -8.48
CA LEU A 366 -25.89 -14.92 -9.69
C LEU A 366 -26.94 -13.98 -10.29
N ARG A 367 -27.83 -13.44 -9.46
CA ARG A 367 -28.85 -12.46 -9.90
C ARG A 367 -28.20 -11.23 -10.53
N LEU A 368 -27.15 -10.68 -9.91
CA LEU A 368 -26.43 -9.51 -10.42
C LEU A 368 -25.68 -9.80 -11.73
N ASN A 369 -25.02 -10.95 -11.80
CA ASN A 369 -24.29 -11.40 -12.98
C ASN A 369 -25.25 -11.63 -14.16
N VAL A 370 -26.37 -12.32 -13.94
CA VAL A 370 -27.42 -12.53 -14.97
C VAL A 370 -27.99 -11.19 -15.43
N LEU A 371 -28.38 -10.32 -14.50
CA LEU A 371 -28.96 -9.02 -14.84
C LEU A 371 -28.01 -8.18 -15.71
N THR A 372 -26.72 -8.16 -15.35
CA THR A 372 -25.70 -7.37 -16.06
C THR A 372 -25.36 -8.01 -17.41
N ALA A 373 -25.09 -9.31 -17.45
CA ALA A 373 -24.72 -10.00 -18.68
C ALA A 373 -25.86 -9.99 -19.70
N ARG A 374 -27.09 -10.21 -19.25
CA ARG A 374 -28.28 -10.18 -20.11
C ARG A 374 -28.46 -8.82 -20.75
N GLU A 375 -28.48 -7.74 -19.98
CA GLU A 375 -28.74 -6.39 -20.51
C GLU A 375 -27.70 -5.99 -21.58
N PHE A 376 -26.42 -6.23 -21.32
CA PHE A 376 -25.35 -5.94 -22.27
C PHE A 376 -25.37 -6.89 -23.49
N GLY A 377 -25.72 -8.17 -23.29
CA GLY A 377 -25.88 -9.14 -24.37
C GLY A 377 -27.06 -8.80 -25.29
N GLU A 378 -28.22 -8.49 -24.73
CA GLU A 378 -29.40 -8.02 -25.48
C GLU A 378 -29.07 -6.77 -26.29
N ARG A 379 -28.39 -5.79 -25.66
CA ARG A 379 -27.94 -4.58 -26.34
C ARG A 379 -27.06 -4.91 -27.55
N MET A 380 -26.10 -5.81 -27.39
CA MET A 380 -25.21 -6.22 -28.49
C MET A 380 -25.99 -6.89 -29.63
N ILE A 381 -26.95 -7.77 -29.31
CA ILE A 381 -27.80 -8.46 -30.30
C ILE A 381 -28.67 -7.45 -31.07
N ARG A 382 -29.31 -6.50 -30.36
CA ARG A 382 -30.13 -5.45 -30.97
C ARG A 382 -29.33 -4.53 -31.89
N MET A 383 -28.04 -4.34 -31.60
CA MET A 383 -27.16 -3.54 -32.46
C MET A 383 -26.66 -4.32 -33.68
N ALA A 384 -26.41 -5.63 -33.53
CA ALA A 384 -25.80 -6.46 -34.56
C ALA A 384 -26.81 -7.12 -35.53
N ARG A 385 -28.07 -7.32 -35.11
CA ARG A 385 -29.11 -7.97 -35.91
C ARG A 385 -30.20 -6.97 -36.30
N THR A 386 -30.65 -7.04 -37.55
CA THR A 386 -31.77 -6.25 -38.08
C THR A 386 -33.11 -6.93 -37.87
N GLU A 387 -33.13 -8.26 -37.80
CA GLU A 387 -34.33 -9.09 -37.59
C GLU A 387 -34.25 -9.77 -36.22
N LEU A 388 -35.17 -9.42 -35.32
CA LEU A 388 -35.21 -9.89 -33.94
C LEU A 388 -36.40 -10.83 -33.65
N GLU A 389 -37.38 -10.90 -34.55
CA GLU A 389 -38.62 -11.67 -34.35
C GLU A 389 -38.36 -13.18 -34.21
N ASP A 390 -37.34 -13.70 -34.90
CA ASP A 390 -36.94 -15.12 -34.83
C ASP A 390 -35.76 -15.38 -33.86
N PHE A 391 -35.36 -14.39 -33.04
CA PHE A 391 -34.28 -14.62 -32.09
C PHE A 391 -34.78 -15.34 -30.83
N ASP A 392 -34.20 -16.51 -30.58
CA ASP A 392 -34.48 -17.31 -29.40
C ASP A 392 -33.76 -16.74 -28.16
N TRP A 393 -34.45 -15.84 -27.45
CA TRP A 393 -33.96 -15.22 -26.22
C TRP A 393 -33.80 -16.23 -25.09
N GLU A 394 -34.68 -17.24 -25.01
CA GLU A 394 -34.63 -18.26 -23.97
C GLU A 394 -33.39 -19.14 -24.15
N ALA A 395 -33.10 -19.60 -25.37
CA ALA A 395 -31.87 -20.35 -25.66
C ALA A 395 -30.60 -19.49 -25.50
N PHE A 396 -30.69 -18.17 -25.73
CA PHE A 396 -29.58 -17.26 -25.44
C PHE A 396 -29.27 -17.19 -23.94
N GLU A 397 -30.28 -16.93 -23.11
CA GLU A 397 -30.11 -16.91 -21.66
C GLU A 397 -29.63 -18.27 -21.13
N ALA A 398 -30.25 -19.36 -21.57
CA ALA A 398 -29.90 -20.72 -21.13
C ALA A 398 -28.44 -21.09 -21.42
N ARG A 399 -27.83 -20.59 -22.51
CA ARG A 399 -26.40 -20.82 -22.82
C ARG A 399 -25.46 -20.11 -21.87
N MET A 400 -25.86 -18.95 -21.35
CA MET A 400 -25.03 -18.17 -20.42
C MET A 400 -25.05 -18.74 -19.00
N MET A 401 -26.16 -19.36 -18.60
CA MET A 401 -26.40 -19.78 -17.21
C MET A 401 -25.30 -20.66 -16.61
N PRO A 402 -24.78 -21.71 -17.26
CA PRO A 402 -23.74 -22.55 -16.66
C PRO A 402 -22.47 -21.79 -16.29
N TYR A 403 -22.07 -20.82 -17.11
CA TYR A 403 -20.92 -19.97 -16.81
C TYR A 403 -21.23 -18.99 -15.68
N LEU A 404 -22.40 -18.34 -15.72
CA LEU A 404 -22.78 -17.33 -14.72
C LEU A 404 -22.98 -17.94 -13.33
N ASP A 405 -23.53 -19.15 -13.25
CA ASP A 405 -23.71 -19.91 -12.02
C ASP A 405 -22.37 -20.24 -11.37
N GLU A 406 -21.47 -20.88 -12.12
CA GLU A 406 -20.13 -21.23 -11.63
C GLU A 406 -19.30 -19.99 -11.30
N HIS A 407 -19.42 -18.92 -12.10
CA HIS A 407 -18.74 -17.66 -11.83
C HIS A 407 -19.22 -17.02 -10.53
N ALA A 408 -20.53 -17.00 -10.27
CA ALA A 408 -21.11 -16.46 -9.05
C ALA A 408 -20.68 -17.26 -7.81
N ARG A 409 -20.63 -18.60 -7.91
CA ARG A 409 -20.12 -19.48 -6.85
C ARG A 409 -18.67 -19.14 -6.49
N ILE A 410 -17.77 -19.10 -7.49
CA ILE A 410 -16.35 -18.78 -7.29
C ILE A 410 -16.17 -17.36 -6.72
N GLN A 411 -16.95 -16.38 -7.20
CA GLN A 411 -16.90 -15.02 -6.65
C GLN A 411 -17.29 -14.99 -5.18
N ALA A 412 -18.36 -15.68 -4.80
CA ALA A 412 -18.82 -15.74 -3.42
C ALA A 412 -17.76 -16.36 -2.48
N GLU A 413 -17.17 -17.49 -2.89
CA GLU A 413 -16.10 -18.17 -2.16
C GLU A 413 -14.89 -17.24 -1.94
N ASN A 414 -14.42 -16.57 -2.98
CA ASN A 414 -13.28 -15.66 -2.86
C ASN A 414 -13.57 -14.46 -1.95
N ILE A 415 -14.76 -13.86 -2.07
CA ILE A 415 -15.15 -12.71 -1.26
C ILE A 415 -15.27 -13.10 0.21
N ASN A 416 -15.92 -14.23 0.50
CA ASN A 416 -16.12 -14.69 1.87
C ASN A 416 -14.83 -15.22 2.50
N ALA A 417 -13.98 -15.92 1.75
CA ALA A 417 -12.67 -16.35 2.24
C ALA A 417 -11.78 -15.16 2.61
N TYR A 418 -11.75 -14.11 1.78
CA TYR A 418 -11.04 -12.88 2.10
C TYR A 418 -11.62 -12.19 3.35
N THR A 419 -12.96 -12.12 3.44
CA THR A 419 -13.64 -11.53 4.60
C THR A 419 -13.32 -12.30 5.89
N GLN A 420 -13.31 -13.63 5.83
CA GLN A 420 -12.99 -14.50 6.95
C GLN A 420 -11.54 -14.29 7.42
N ALA A 421 -10.58 -14.23 6.49
CA ALA A 421 -9.17 -13.99 6.82
C ALA A 421 -8.96 -12.67 7.55
N GLN A 422 -9.56 -11.58 7.04
CA GLN A 422 -9.46 -10.26 7.66
C GLN A 422 -10.19 -10.19 9.01
N LEU A 423 -11.26 -10.95 9.16
CA LEU A 423 -12.00 -11.07 10.41
C LEU A 423 -11.20 -11.84 11.48
N GLN A 424 -10.45 -12.88 11.10
CA GLN A 424 -9.54 -13.58 12.00
C GLN A 424 -8.48 -12.63 12.57
N GLU A 425 -7.89 -11.78 11.72
CA GLU A 425 -6.93 -10.76 12.14
C GLU A 425 -7.59 -9.76 13.11
N ALA A 426 -8.77 -9.22 12.76
CA ALA A 426 -9.49 -8.27 13.60
C ALA A 426 -9.90 -8.83 14.97
N LEU A 427 -10.14 -10.14 15.07
CA LEU A 427 -10.50 -10.80 16.33
C LEU A 427 -9.32 -10.96 17.31
N LEU A 428 -8.08 -10.83 16.83
CA LEU A 428 -6.86 -10.92 17.63
C LEU A 428 -6.36 -9.57 18.16
N GLU A 429 -6.98 -8.47 17.73
CA GLU A 429 -6.65 -7.11 18.15
C GLU A 429 -6.95 -6.86 19.64
N ALA A 430 -6.33 -5.82 20.22
CA ALA A 430 -6.51 -5.46 21.63
C ALA A 430 -7.97 -5.07 21.97
N ASP A 431 -8.68 -4.45 21.03
CA ASP A 431 -10.13 -4.24 21.09
C ASP A 431 -10.82 -4.93 19.89
N PRO A 432 -11.13 -6.23 19.99
CA PRO A 432 -11.74 -6.99 18.90
C PRO A 432 -13.09 -6.44 18.46
N LYS A 433 -13.85 -5.81 19.38
CA LYS A 433 -15.17 -5.27 19.05
C LYS A 433 -15.05 -4.05 18.17
N GLN A 434 -14.10 -3.17 18.43
CA GLN A 434 -13.86 -2.00 17.62
C GLN A 434 -13.22 -2.39 16.27
N ALA A 435 -12.22 -3.28 16.28
CA ALA A 435 -11.57 -3.77 15.07
C ALA A 435 -12.56 -4.43 14.08
N VAL A 436 -13.48 -5.26 14.56
CA VAL A 436 -14.52 -5.88 13.72
C VAL A 436 -15.46 -4.83 13.11
N LYS A 437 -15.82 -3.77 13.85
CA LYS A 437 -16.62 -2.68 13.29
C LYS A 437 -15.87 -1.94 12.20
N ASP A 438 -14.62 -1.58 12.44
CA ASP A 438 -13.80 -0.82 11.49
C ASP A 438 -13.55 -1.63 10.20
N LEU A 439 -13.41 -2.94 10.34
CA LEU A 439 -13.38 -3.88 9.22
C LEU A 439 -14.65 -3.80 8.37
N PHE A 440 -15.83 -3.92 8.99
CA PHE A 440 -17.10 -3.87 8.24
C PHE A 440 -17.42 -2.47 7.69
N ILE A 441 -16.97 -1.40 8.34
CA ILE A 441 -16.98 -0.04 7.77
C ILE A 441 -16.15 -0.01 6.48
N SER A 442 -14.94 -0.56 6.51
CA SER A 442 -14.09 -0.67 5.32
C SER A 442 -14.71 -1.54 4.23
N ALA A 443 -15.36 -2.64 4.62
CA ALA A 443 -16.07 -3.51 3.69
C ALA A 443 -17.18 -2.76 2.94
N VAL A 444 -18.07 -2.07 3.66
CA VAL A 444 -19.22 -1.37 3.07
C VAL A 444 -18.88 -0.04 2.40
N THR A 445 -17.68 0.52 2.60
CA THR A 445 -17.26 1.81 2.00
C THR A 445 -16.24 1.65 0.88
N VAL A 446 -15.28 0.73 1.02
CA VAL A 446 -14.16 0.57 0.08
C VAL A 446 -14.27 -0.72 -0.71
N TRP A 447 -14.49 -1.85 -0.04
CA TRP A 447 -14.42 -3.16 -0.71
C TRP A 447 -15.58 -3.36 -1.68
N VAL A 448 -16.80 -2.95 -1.30
CA VAL A 448 -17.98 -3.01 -2.18
C VAL A 448 -17.77 -2.28 -3.50
N LEU A 449 -17.07 -1.14 -3.52
CA LEU A 449 -16.82 -0.36 -4.74
C LEU A 449 -15.87 -1.11 -5.68
N ARG A 450 -14.80 -1.69 -5.13
CA ARG A 450 -13.81 -2.47 -5.89
C ARG A 450 -14.41 -3.77 -6.45
N GLN A 451 -15.19 -4.46 -5.63
CA GLN A 451 -15.89 -5.69 -6.01
C GLN A 451 -16.97 -5.43 -7.05
N ALA A 452 -17.78 -4.38 -6.88
CA ALA A 452 -18.78 -3.98 -7.88
C ALA A 452 -18.12 -3.61 -9.21
N THR A 453 -17.01 -2.86 -9.18
CA THR A 453 -16.28 -2.49 -10.41
C THR A 453 -15.78 -3.72 -11.16
N SER A 454 -15.18 -4.67 -10.44
CA SER A 454 -14.61 -5.90 -11.03
C SER A 454 -15.71 -6.84 -11.53
N GLY A 455 -16.76 -7.04 -10.72
CA GLY A 455 -17.91 -7.89 -11.04
C GLY A 455 -18.70 -7.39 -12.25
N VAL A 456 -19.03 -6.10 -12.30
CA VAL A 456 -19.70 -5.50 -13.47
C VAL A 456 -18.85 -5.62 -14.72
N THR A 457 -17.52 -5.44 -14.63
CA THR A 457 -16.62 -5.58 -15.78
C THR A 457 -16.59 -6.99 -16.33
N SER A 458 -16.55 -8.00 -15.46
CA SER A 458 -16.65 -9.41 -15.87
C SER A 458 -17.98 -9.69 -16.55
N ALA A 459 -19.09 -9.40 -15.87
CA ALA A 459 -20.43 -9.73 -16.34
C ALA A 459 -20.81 -8.98 -17.63
N LEU A 460 -20.48 -7.69 -17.74
CA LEU A 460 -20.79 -6.90 -18.93
C LEU A 460 -20.02 -7.41 -20.16
N ASN A 461 -18.72 -7.71 -20.01
CA ASN A 461 -17.90 -8.12 -21.15
C ASN A 461 -18.23 -9.55 -21.58
N PHE A 462 -18.57 -10.42 -20.63
CA PHE A 462 -19.14 -11.72 -20.93
C PHE A 462 -20.46 -11.60 -21.70
N GLY A 463 -21.40 -10.77 -21.22
CA GLY A 463 -22.68 -10.54 -21.90
C GLY A 463 -22.52 -10.00 -23.32
N LEU A 464 -21.67 -8.99 -23.49
CA LEU A 464 -21.33 -8.45 -24.81
C LEU A 464 -20.73 -9.52 -25.74
N HIS A 465 -19.82 -10.35 -25.22
CA HIS A 465 -19.17 -11.41 -25.98
C HIS A 465 -20.16 -12.49 -26.44
N GLU A 466 -21.05 -12.93 -25.56
CA GLU A 466 -22.09 -13.90 -25.89
C GLU A 466 -23.10 -13.32 -26.88
N GLY A 467 -23.52 -12.07 -26.71
CA GLY A 467 -24.40 -11.37 -27.65
C GLY A 467 -23.77 -11.19 -29.04
N ALA A 468 -22.47 -10.87 -29.09
CA ALA A 468 -21.71 -10.76 -30.34
C ALA A 468 -21.57 -12.14 -31.03
N THR A 469 -21.32 -13.19 -30.25
CA THR A 469 -21.21 -14.57 -30.75
C THR A 469 -22.55 -15.06 -31.31
N ALA A 470 -23.65 -14.82 -30.59
CA ALA A 470 -25.01 -15.15 -31.03
C ALA A 470 -25.42 -14.38 -32.31
N SER A 471 -24.84 -13.19 -32.51
CA SER A 471 -25.05 -12.36 -33.70
C SER A 471 -24.10 -12.67 -34.86
N GLY A 472 -23.18 -13.63 -34.69
CA GLY A 472 -22.30 -14.11 -35.74
C GLY A 472 -21.08 -13.22 -36.02
N LEU A 473 -20.77 -12.25 -35.16
CA LEU A 473 -19.56 -11.43 -35.25
C LEU A 473 -18.31 -12.31 -35.11
N LYS A 474 -17.19 -11.90 -35.72
CA LYS A 474 -16.02 -12.77 -35.94
C LYS A 474 -14.80 -12.34 -35.17
N SER A 475 -14.73 -11.09 -34.77
CA SER A 475 -13.57 -10.53 -34.08
C SER A 475 -13.97 -9.67 -32.89
N LYS A 476 -13.04 -9.50 -31.97
CA LYS A 476 -13.17 -8.64 -30.81
C LYS A 476 -11.90 -7.80 -30.63
N THR A 477 -12.06 -6.57 -30.17
CA THR A 477 -10.99 -5.59 -30.01
C THR A 477 -11.02 -5.02 -28.60
N TRP A 478 -9.89 -5.09 -27.89
CA TRP A 478 -9.78 -4.56 -26.53
C TRP A 478 -9.84 -3.04 -26.54
N ARG A 479 -10.60 -2.46 -25.61
CA ARG A 479 -10.76 -1.01 -25.45
C ARG A 479 -10.53 -0.61 -24.00
N VAL A 480 -9.70 0.40 -23.82
CA VAL A 480 -9.38 0.97 -22.52
C VAL A 480 -10.18 2.25 -22.31
N HIS A 481 -10.87 2.34 -21.18
CA HIS A 481 -11.65 3.52 -20.77
C HIS A 481 -11.08 4.21 -19.53
N SER A 482 -10.13 3.57 -18.83
CA SER A 482 -9.47 4.17 -17.66
C SER A 482 -8.51 5.28 -18.09
N GLY A 483 -8.46 6.35 -17.31
CA GLY A 483 -7.46 7.40 -17.45
C GLY A 483 -6.09 7.03 -16.88
N ASN A 484 -5.98 5.90 -16.17
CA ASN A 484 -4.74 5.29 -15.68
C ASN A 484 -4.86 3.75 -15.82
N PRO A 485 -4.71 3.20 -17.04
CA PRO A 485 -4.72 1.77 -17.26
C PRO A 485 -3.37 1.14 -16.90
N ARG A 486 -3.39 -0.13 -16.51
CA ARG A 486 -2.16 -0.94 -16.39
C ARG A 486 -1.41 -0.97 -17.71
N ASP A 487 -0.09 -1.04 -17.66
CA ASP A 487 0.77 -1.13 -18.86
C ASP A 487 0.34 -2.23 -19.82
N ALA A 488 0.03 -3.42 -19.28
CA ALA A 488 -0.47 -4.54 -20.09
C ALA A 488 -1.79 -4.21 -20.80
N HIS A 489 -2.72 -3.52 -20.13
CA HIS A 489 -4.03 -3.15 -20.69
C HIS A 489 -3.89 -2.00 -21.69
N ALA A 490 -3.03 -1.03 -21.39
CA ALA A 490 -2.69 0.07 -22.28
C ALA A 490 -2.08 -0.45 -23.59
N ALA A 491 -1.14 -1.40 -23.50
CA ALA A 491 -0.50 -2.04 -24.65
C ALA A 491 -1.50 -2.85 -25.49
N MET A 492 -2.51 -3.46 -24.88
CA MET A 492 -3.57 -4.16 -25.58
C MET A 492 -4.64 -3.25 -26.16
N ASN A 493 -4.64 -1.95 -25.88
CA ASN A 493 -5.69 -1.05 -26.38
C ASN A 493 -5.68 -1.03 -27.93
N GLY A 494 -6.79 -1.49 -28.52
CA GLY A 494 -6.91 -1.66 -29.97
C GLY A 494 -6.33 -2.94 -30.54
N GLN A 495 -5.88 -3.88 -29.71
CA GLN A 495 -5.57 -5.24 -30.12
C GLN A 495 -6.85 -5.93 -30.56
N THR A 496 -6.85 -6.49 -31.77
CA THR A 496 -7.96 -7.28 -32.33
C THR A 496 -7.56 -8.74 -32.42
N VAL A 497 -8.42 -9.62 -31.94
CA VAL A 497 -8.28 -11.09 -32.02
C VAL A 497 -9.57 -11.72 -32.55
N GLY A 498 -9.52 -12.98 -32.96
CA GLY A 498 -10.74 -13.74 -33.27
C GLY A 498 -11.69 -13.79 -32.08
N ILE A 499 -13.00 -13.86 -32.30
CA ILE A 499 -14.00 -13.80 -31.21
C ILE A 499 -13.78 -14.88 -30.15
N ARG A 500 -13.25 -16.06 -30.54
CA ARG A 500 -12.91 -17.17 -29.64
C ARG A 500 -11.44 -17.23 -29.22
N GLU A 501 -10.59 -16.33 -29.71
CA GLU A 501 -9.17 -16.28 -29.37
C GLU A 501 -8.94 -15.46 -28.09
N ASN A 502 -7.82 -15.70 -27.42
CA ASN A 502 -7.41 -14.92 -26.24
C ASN A 502 -6.59 -13.69 -26.68
N PHE A 503 -6.65 -12.64 -25.87
CA PHE A 503 -5.75 -11.49 -25.98
C PHE A 503 -4.32 -11.86 -25.54
N SER A 504 -3.35 -10.95 -25.76
CA SER A 504 -1.94 -11.24 -25.48
C SER A 504 -1.63 -11.54 -24.01
N ASN A 505 -2.48 -11.10 -23.08
CA ASN A 505 -2.35 -11.42 -21.65
C ASN A 505 -3.07 -12.73 -21.27
N GLY A 506 -3.54 -13.52 -22.24
CA GLY A 506 -4.21 -14.79 -22.01
C GLY A 506 -5.70 -14.70 -21.66
N MET A 507 -6.25 -13.49 -21.47
CA MET A 507 -7.67 -13.30 -21.16
C MET A 507 -8.55 -13.39 -22.41
N ARG A 508 -9.79 -13.87 -22.27
CA ARG A 508 -10.79 -13.85 -23.34
C ARG A 508 -11.45 -12.48 -23.49
N TRP A 509 -11.60 -11.74 -22.41
CA TRP A 509 -12.18 -10.38 -22.37
C TRP A 509 -11.81 -9.71 -21.04
N PRO A 510 -11.98 -8.39 -20.90
CA PRO A 510 -11.72 -7.72 -19.62
C PRO A 510 -12.63 -8.24 -18.50
N GLY A 511 -12.05 -8.63 -17.37
CA GLY A 511 -12.79 -9.28 -16.28
C GLY A 511 -12.80 -10.81 -16.34
N ASP A 512 -12.14 -11.44 -17.33
CA ASP A 512 -12.02 -12.91 -17.39
C ASP A 512 -11.29 -13.45 -16.14
N PRO A 513 -11.89 -14.40 -15.38
CA PRO A 513 -11.28 -15.00 -14.20
C PRO A 513 -9.85 -15.51 -14.40
N ALA A 514 -9.50 -15.96 -15.61
CA ALA A 514 -8.15 -16.44 -15.94
C ALA A 514 -7.04 -15.40 -15.73
N GLY A 515 -7.36 -14.10 -15.74
CA GLY A 515 -6.39 -13.02 -15.48
C GLY A 515 -6.06 -12.79 -14.00
N GLY A 516 -6.78 -13.44 -13.07
CA GLY A 516 -6.56 -13.25 -11.64
C GLY A 516 -6.83 -11.82 -11.15
N ALA A 517 -6.47 -11.52 -9.90
CA ALA A 517 -6.69 -10.21 -9.29
C ALA A 517 -5.81 -9.12 -9.91
N GLU A 518 -4.59 -9.46 -10.32
CA GLU A 518 -3.62 -8.53 -10.91
C GLU A 518 -4.16 -7.87 -12.17
N GLU A 519 -4.83 -8.63 -13.04
CA GLU A 519 -5.41 -8.10 -14.28
C GLU A 519 -6.83 -7.53 -14.09
N ASN A 520 -7.62 -8.07 -13.15
CA ASN A 520 -9.05 -7.76 -13.07
C ASN A 520 -9.42 -6.65 -12.07
N ALA A 521 -8.62 -6.43 -11.02
CA ALA A 521 -8.99 -5.48 -9.97
C ALA A 521 -9.19 -4.07 -10.54
N ASN A 522 -10.33 -3.43 -10.26
CA ASN A 522 -10.67 -2.09 -10.76
C ASN A 522 -10.57 -1.92 -12.29
N CYS A 523 -10.59 -3.03 -13.06
CA CYS A 523 -10.57 -2.95 -14.51
C CYS A 523 -11.84 -2.24 -15.01
N MET A 524 -11.69 -1.36 -16.01
CA MET A 524 -12.81 -0.67 -16.66
C MET A 524 -12.76 -0.84 -18.19
N CYS A 525 -11.95 -1.76 -18.68
CA CYS A 525 -11.81 -2.02 -20.11
C CYS A 525 -13.08 -2.72 -20.66
N SER A 526 -13.30 -2.57 -21.96
CA SER A 526 -14.38 -3.26 -22.67
C SER A 526 -13.89 -3.93 -23.95
N VAL A 527 -14.78 -4.61 -24.65
CA VAL A 527 -14.55 -5.13 -26.00
C VAL A 527 -15.47 -4.50 -27.03
N GLU A 528 -14.91 -4.21 -28.20
CA GLU A 528 -15.62 -3.87 -29.44
C GLU A 528 -15.64 -5.08 -30.37
N PHE A 529 -16.68 -5.26 -31.18
CA PHE A 529 -16.87 -6.44 -32.02
C PHE A 529 -17.05 -6.10 -33.49
N ALA A 530 -16.62 -6.99 -34.39
CA ALA A 530 -16.78 -6.82 -35.84
C ALA A 530 -17.00 -8.15 -36.57
#